data_AF-A0A3C0WK80-F1
#
_entry.id   AF-A0A3C0WK80-F1
#
_cell.length_a   1.000
_cell.length_b   1.000
_cell.length_c   1.000
_cell.angle_alpha   90.00
_cell.angle_beta   90.00
_cell.angle_gamma   90.00
#
_symmetry.space_group_name_H-M   'P 1'
#
loop_
_entity.id
_entity.type
_entity.pdbx_description
1 polymer ?
#
loop_
_entity_poly.entity_id
_entity_poly.type
_entity_poly.pdbx_seq_one_letter_code
_entity_poly.pdbx_strand_id
1 'polypeptide(L)'
;LSYGMPIVEGLRNLTDMPLDVHLMISNPSSYVQQFVDAGSDLLTVHVEACEDPVSVIKQINESGIASGIALNPATEIDAIDAVLADVDVVLVMSVQAGFGGQSFQPVALEKLRQLAALREANGYSWSLEVDGGINTSTVRDCFQAGADWFVAGSAIFKQECYEAATRNLVELCT
;
A
#
# COMPACT_ATOMS: atom_id res chain seq x y z
N LEU A 1 15.30 8.01 -4.19
CA LEU A 1 15.12 8.57 -5.55
C LEU A 1 13.93 7.83 -6.16
N SER A 2 12.75 8.43 -6.12
CA SER A 2 11.54 7.90 -6.76
C SER A 2 10.88 9.05 -7.53
N TYR A 3 10.03 8.68 -8.48
CA TYR A 3 9.22 9.57 -9.30
C TYR A 3 8.24 10.36 -8.42
N GLY A 4 8.10 11.66 -8.67
CA GLY A 4 7.21 12.56 -7.91
C GLY A 4 5.96 12.97 -8.68
N MET A 5 5.38 14.10 -8.30
CA MET A 5 4.14 14.65 -8.84
C MET A 5 4.04 14.67 -10.38
N PRO A 6 5.09 15.03 -11.16
CA PRO A 6 4.98 15.06 -12.62
C PRO A 6 4.64 13.70 -13.26
N ILE A 7 5.01 12.59 -12.61
CA ILE A 7 4.65 11.25 -13.08
C ILE A 7 3.20 10.91 -12.72
N VAL A 8 2.73 11.32 -11.53
CA VAL A 8 1.32 11.17 -11.14
C VAL A 8 0.41 11.96 -12.10
N GLU A 9 0.75 13.22 -12.38
CA GLU A 9 0.02 14.06 -13.33
C GLU A 9 0.05 13.47 -14.76
N GLY A 10 1.21 12.98 -15.20
CA GLY A 10 1.35 12.29 -16.48
C GLY A 10 0.46 11.06 -16.58
N LEU A 11 0.40 10.22 -15.54
CA LEU A 11 -0.45 9.04 -15.49
C LEU A 11 -1.93 9.42 -15.46
N ARG A 12 -2.33 10.41 -14.65
CA ARG A 12 -3.73 10.85 -14.55
C ARG A 12 -4.28 11.29 -15.89
N ASN A 13 -3.47 11.92 -16.75
CA ASN A 13 -3.85 12.32 -18.10
C ASN A 13 -4.01 11.14 -19.09
N LEU A 14 -3.57 9.93 -18.72
CA LEU A 14 -3.56 8.75 -19.59
C LEU A 14 -4.53 7.64 -19.15
N THR A 15 -5.12 7.74 -17.96
CA THR A 15 -6.03 6.71 -17.43
C THR A 15 -7.09 7.34 -16.53
N ASP A 16 -8.25 6.67 -16.44
CA ASP A 16 -9.30 6.93 -15.43
C ASP A 16 -9.25 5.91 -14.27
N MET A 17 -8.28 4.99 -14.28
CA MET A 17 -8.08 4.04 -13.18
C MET A 17 -7.70 4.78 -11.88
N PRO A 18 -8.09 4.25 -10.71
CA PRO A 18 -7.65 4.78 -9.43
C PRO A 18 -6.11 4.82 -9.34
N LEU A 19 -5.57 5.94 -8.90
CA LEU A 19 -4.15 6.13 -8.65
C LEU A 19 -3.86 5.99 -7.15
N ASP A 20 -3.42 4.79 -6.76
CA ASP A 20 -2.79 4.54 -5.46
C ASP A 20 -1.33 5.03 -5.47
N VAL A 21 -1.04 6.05 -4.64
CA VAL A 21 0.27 6.67 -4.56
C VAL A 21 0.87 6.44 -3.17
N HIS A 22 1.87 5.55 -3.14
CA HIS A 22 2.63 5.19 -1.95
C HIS A 22 3.84 6.11 -1.73
N LEU A 23 3.80 6.90 -0.66
CA LEU A 23 4.80 7.91 -0.32
C LEU A 23 5.92 7.35 0.57
N MET A 24 7.01 6.91 -0.07
CA MET A 24 8.27 6.56 0.59
C MET A 24 9.21 7.78 0.70
N ILE A 25 8.75 8.85 1.37
CA ILE A 25 9.48 10.12 1.57
C ILE A 25 9.46 10.56 3.03
N SER A 26 10.40 11.42 3.43
CA SER A 26 10.35 12.07 4.75
C SER A 26 9.35 13.24 4.75
N ASN A 27 8.66 13.43 5.88
CA ASN A 27 7.70 14.52 6.10
C ASN A 27 6.57 14.57 5.04
N PRO A 28 5.80 13.47 4.86
CA PRO A 28 4.80 13.37 3.81
C PRO A 28 3.69 14.44 3.91
N SER A 29 3.40 14.95 5.12
CA SER A 29 2.44 16.04 5.36
C SER A 29 2.68 17.29 4.50
N SER A 30 3.94 17.59 4.18
CA SER A 30 4.31 18.75 3.36
C SER A 30 3.92 18.61 1.89
N TYR A 31 3.59 17.40 1.45
CA TYR A 31 3.38 17.06 0.03
C TYR A 31 1.96 16.60 -0.28
N VAL A 32 1.10 16.39 0.72
CA VAL A 32 -0.28 15.86 0.54
C VAL A 32 -1.03 16.62 -0.55
N GLN A 33 -1.16 17.95 -0.41
CA GLN A 33 -1.90 18.75 -1.40
C GLN A 33 -1.29 18.67 -2.80
N GLN A 34 0.03 18.62 -2.90
CA GLN A 34 0.71 18.58 -4.20
C GLN A 34 0.47 17.24 -4.93
N PHE A 35 0.32 16.13 -4.21
CA PHE A 35 -0.04 14.85 -4.80
C PHE A 35 -1.54 14.76 -5.12
N VAL A 36 -2.40 15.33 -4.27
CA VAL A 36 -3.85 15.48 -4.55
C VAL A 36 -4.05 16.28 -5.84
N ASP A 37 -3.40 17.45 -5.97
CA ASP A 37 -3.46 18.31 -7.15
C ASP A 37 -2.91 17.61 -8.40
N ALA A 38 -1.94 16.70 -8.24
CA ALA A 38 -1.39 15.89 -9.32
C ALA A 38 -2.33 14.75 -9.77
N GLY A 39 -3.39 14.45 -9.00
CA GLY A 39 -4.43 13.50 -9.37
C GLY A 39 -4.39 12.16 -8.63
N SER A 40 -3.74 12.07 -7.47
CA SER A 40 -3.84 10.90 -6.58
C SER A 40 -5.28 10.66 -6.12
N ASP A 41 -5.73 9.40 -6.16
CA ASP A 41 -7.04 8.99 -5.61
C ASP A 41 -6.91 8.37 -4.21
N LEU A 42 -5.71 7.85 -3.89
CA LEU A 42 -5.33 7.31 -2.59
C LEU A 42 -3.89 7.74 -2.29
N LEU A 43 -3.65 8.20 -1.05
CA LEU A 43 -2.31 8.43 -0.55
C LEU A 43 -1.99 7.54 0.65
N THR A 44 -0.96 6.70 0.46
CA THR A 44 -0.47 5.82 1.51
C THR A 44 0.87 6.33 2.05
N VAL A 45 0.95 6.61 3.35
CA VAL A 45 2.15 7.14 4.02
C VAL A 45 2.76 6.13 4.98
N HIS A 46 4.08 6.18 5.17
CA HIS A 46 4.75 5.36 6.18
C HIS A 46 4.57 5.93 7.58
N VAL A 47 4.15 5.09 8.54
CA VAL A 47 4.09 5.47 9.96
C VAL A 47 5.46 5.93 10.47
N GLU A 48 6.55 5.34 9.97
CA GLU A 48 7.91 5.67 10.37
C GLU A 48 8.41 7.02 9.83
N ALA A 49 7.73 7.56 8.83
CA ALA A 49 8.05 8.85 8.21
C ALA A 49 7.18 10.00 8.74
N CYS A 50 6.18 9.68 9.58
CA CYS A 50 5.25 10.65 10.14
C CYS A 50 5.67 10.99 11.57
N GLU A 51 5.87 12.28 11.85
CA GLU A 51 6.02 12.75 13.25
C GLU A 51 4.72 12.59 14.04
N ASP A 52 3.58 12.81 13.37
CA ASP A 52 2.23 12.61 13.90
C ASP A 52 1.33 11.98 12.82
N PRO A 53 1.24 10.64 12.77
CA PRO A 53 0.42 9.92 11.80
C PRO A 53 -1.05 10.37 11.79
N VAL A 54 -1.63 10.69 12.94
CA VAL A 54 -3.04 11.09 13.06
C VAL A 54 -3.29 12.39 12.29
N SER A 55 -2.42 13.38 12.47
CA SER A 55 -2.52 14.65 11.75
C SER A 55 -2.35 14.47 10.23
N VAL A 56 -1.45 13.58 9.78
CA VAL A 56 -1.25 13.33 8.34
C VAL A 56 -2.45 12.63 7.72
N ILE A 57 -2.98 11.57 8.34
CA ILE A 57 -4.17 10.86 7.86
C ILE A 57 -5.37 11.80 7.79
N LYS A 58 -5.58 12.61 8.84
CA LYS A 58 -6.63 13.63 8.84
C LYS A 58 -6.47 14.61 7.68
N GLN A 59 -5.25 15.10 7.41
CA GLN A 59 -4.97 16.01 6.30
C GLN A 59 -5.32 15.38 4.93
N ILE A 60 -5.01 14.09 4.73
CA ILE A 60 -5.35 13.36 3.50
C ILE A 60 -6.87 13.26 3.36
N ASN A 61 -7.58 12.84 4.41
CA ASN A 61 -9.04 12.72 4.42
C ASN A 61 -9.73 14.08 4.16
N GLU A 62 -9.25 15.16 4.76
CA GLU A 62 -9.75 16.53 4.54
C GLU A 62 -9.50 17.04 3.11
N SER A 63 -8.54 16.43 2.38
CA SER A 63 -8.28 16.73 0.98
C SER A 63 -9.26 16.02 0.03
N GLY A 64 -10.11 15.13 0.54
CA GLY A 64 -11.19 14.49 -0.21
C GLY A 64 -10.80 13.23 -1.00
N ILE A 65 -9.64 12.65 -0.70
CA ILE A 65 -9.17 11.40 -1.30
C ILE A 65 -9.00 10.32 -0.22
N ALA A 66 -8.84 9.05 -0.63
CA ALA A 66 -8.65 7.96 0.32
C ALA A 66 -7.28 8.04 1.01
N SER A 67 -7.20 7.55 2.26
CA SER A 67 -5.96 7.53 3.04
C SER A 67 -5.48 6.11 3.35
N GLY A 68 -4.16 5.93 3.30
CA GLY A 68 -3.50 4.69 3.65
C GLY A 68 -2.37 4.89 4.65
N ILE A 69 -2.17 3.88 5.51
CA ILE A 69 -1.01 3.81 6.41
C ILE A 69 -0.18 2.57 6.10
N ALA A 70 1.13 2.75 5.94
CA ALA A 70 2.08 1.68 5.67
C ALA A 70 3.03 1.44 6.86
N LEU A 71 3.43 0.19 7.04
CA LEU A 71 4.45 -0.21 8.00
C LEU A 71 5.49 -1.16 7.38
N ASN A 72 6.76 -0.91 7.68
CA ASN A 72 7.89 -1.73 7.27
C ASN A 72 7.91 -3.09 8.01
N PRO A 73 8.68 -4.08 7.52
CA PRO A 73 8.79 -5.39 8.16
C PRO A 73 9.20 -5.36 9.64
N ALA A 74 10.03 -4.40 10.04
CA ALA A 74 10.52 -4.28 11.42
C ALA A 74 9.60 -3.48 12.36
N THR A 75 8.57 -2.80 11.83
CA THR A 75 7.71 -1.91 12.61
C THR A 75 6.53 -2.67 13.19
N GLU A 76 6.36 -2.66 14.50
CA GLU A 76 5.25 -3.36 15.16
C GLU A 76 3.88 -2.76 14.76
N ILE A 77 2.82 -3.57 14.81
CA ILE A 77 1.47 -3.15 14.38
C ILE A 77 0.87 -2.08 15.30
N ASP A 78 1.23 -2.08 16.58
CA ASP A 78 0.76 -1.09 17.55
C ASP A 78 1.14 0.36 17.17
N ALA A 79 2.17 0.53 16.35
CA ALA A 79 2.58 1.84 15.81
C ALA A 79 1.45 2.54 15.02
N ILE A 80 0.48 1.80 14.47
CA ILE A 80 -0.60 2.35 13.66
C ILE A 80 -1.97 2.34 14.36
N ASP A 81 -2.06 1.88 15.62
CA ASP A 81 -3.34 1.74 16.35
C ASP A 81 -4.16 3.04 16.37
N ALA A 82 -3.48 4.18 16.50
CA ALA A 82 -4.11 5.50 16.61
C ALA A 82 -4.82 5.97 15.33
N VAL A 83 -4.57 5.33 14.17
CA VAL A 83 -5.14 5.72 12.88
C VAL A 83 -6.02 4.65 12.24
N LEU A 84 -6.09 3.45 12.78
CA LEU A 84 -6.82 2.32 12.18
C LEU A 84 -8.32 2.59 11.97
N ALA A 85 -8.92 3.51 12.72
CA ALA A 85 -10.32 3.89 12.57
C ALA A 85 -10.56 4.91 11.45
N ASP A 86 -9.50 5.59 10.98
CA ASP A 86 -9.59 6.76 10.10
C ASP A 86 -8.97 6.52 8.70
N VAL A 87 -8.40 5.34 8.46
CA VAL A 87 -7.79 4.97 7.17
C VAL A 87 -8.70 4.09 6.33
N ASP A 88 -8.52 4.16 5.00
CA ASP A 88 -9.17 3.29 4.03
C ASP A 88 -8.32 2.06 3.68
N VAL A 89 -6.99 2.16 3.82
CA VAL A 89 -6.03 1.11 3.48
C VAL A 89 -4.97 0.95 4.57
N VAL A 90 -4.64 -0.30 4.90
CA VAL A 90 -3.45 -0.65 5.69
C VAL A 90 -2.49 -1.43 4.79
N LEU A 91 -1.31 -0.88 4.54
CA LEU A 91 -0.30 -1.47 3.66
C LEU A 91 0.82 -2.14 4.47
N VAL A 92 0.90 -3.47 4.39
CA VAL A 92 2.02 -4.24 4.95
C VAL A 92 3.13 -4.35 3.91
N MET A 93 4.29 -3.76 4.20
CA MET A 93 5.47 -4.00 3.39
C MET A 93 6.03 -5.40 3.66
N SER A 94 6.21 -6.20 2.61
CA SER A 94 6.90 -7.49 2.66
C SER A 94 8.37 -7.45 2.28
N VAL A 95 8.89 -6.25 2.01
CA VAL A 95 10.32 -5.95 1.88
C VAL A 95 10.61 -4.61 2.56
N GLN A 96 11.88 -4.24 2.75
CA GLN A 96 12.18 -2.92 3.27
C GLN A 96 11.85 -1.86 2.21
N ALA A 97 11.12 -0.80 2.57
CA ALA A 97 10.85 0.31 1.68
C ALA A 97 12.14 0.88 1.07
N GLY A 98 12.15 1.14 -0.24
CA GLY A 98 13.31 1.69 -0.94
C GLY A 98 13.39 1.30 -2.41
N PHE A 99 13.66 0.02 -2.72
CA PHE A 99 13.86 -0.44 -4.10
C PHE A 99 13.27 -1.85 -4.35
N GLY A 100 12.85 -2.10 -5.59
CA GLY A 100 12.24 -3.38 -6.00
C GLY A 100 13.26 -4.51 -6.21
N GLY A 101 12.77 -5.76 -6.26
CA GLY A 101 13.58 -6.96 -6.49
C GLY A 101 14.18 -7.58 -5.23
N GLN A 102 13.84 -7.05 -4.06
CA GLN A 102 14.13 -7.66 -2.77
C GLN A 102 13.32 -8.94 -2.56
N SER A 103 13.85 -9.87 -1.77
CA SER A 103 13.18 -11.11 -1.41
C SER A 103 12.08 -10.86 -0.37
N PHE A 104 10.92 -11.49 -0.59
CA PHE A 104 9.79 -11.47 0.33
C PHE A 104 10.20 -11.89 1.74
N GLN A 105 9.82 -11.10 2.74
CA GLN A 105 10.07 -11.37 4.16
C GLN A 105 8.84 -12.05 4.79
N PRO A 106 8.97 -13.29 5.31
CA PRO A 106 7.84 -14.04 5.87
C PRO A 106 7.11 -13.36 7.03
N VAL A 107 7.76 -12.42 7.73
CA VAL A 107 7.15 -11.63 8.81
C VAL A 107 5.91 -10.86 8.34
N ALA A 108 5.84 -10.50 7.06
CA ALA A 108 4.65 -9.85 6.50
C ALA A 108 3.41 -10.73 6.58
N LEU A 109 3.54 -12.05 6.38
CA LEU A 109 2.40 -12.98 6.51
C LEU A 109 1.83 -12.98 7.92
N GLU A 110 2.69 -12.87 8.94
CA GLU A 110 2.23 -12.81 10.32
C GLU A 110 1.50 -11.50 10.61
N LYS A 111 2.03 -10.38 10.12
CA LYS A 111 1.36 -9.07 10.25
C LYS A 111 0.02 -9.04 9.55
N LEU A 112 -0.07 -9.61 8.34
CA LEU A 112 -1.32 -9.71 7.61
C LEU A 112 -2.38 -10.46 8.43
N ARG A 113 -2.03 -11.61 9.03
CA ARG A 113 -2.97 -12.37 9.89
C ARG A 113 -3.42 -11.57 11.11
N GLN A 114 -2.49 -10.89 11.77
CA GLN A 114 -2.77 -10.09 12.95
C GLN A 114 -3.69 -8.91 12.61
N LEU A 115 -3.42 -8.22 11.51
CA LEU A 115 -4.25 -7.12 11.01
C LEU A 115 -5.61 -7.60 10.55
N ALA A 116 -5.71 -8.73 9.85
CA ALA A 116 -6.98 -9.32 9.45
C ALA A 116 -7.86 -9.66 10.67
N ALA A 117 -7.27 -10.27 11.71
CA ALA A 117 -7.97 -10.54 12.97
C ALA A 117 -8.38 -9.26 13.70
N LEU A 118 -7.51 -8.25 13.73
CA LEU A 118 -7.78 -6.95 14.34
C LEU A 118 -8.92 -6.20 13.62
N ARG A 119 -8.95 -6.26 12.29
CA ARG A 119 -10.01 -5.74 11.43
C ARG A 119 -11.36 -6.35 11.80
N GLU A 120 -11.42 -7.67 11.85
CA GLU A 120 -12.64 -8.40 12.19
C GLU A 120 -13.10 -8.10 13.62
N ALA A 121 -12.19 -8.14 14.60
CA ALA A 121 -12.52 -7.96 16.00
C ALA A 121 -13.08 -6.56 16.32
N ASN A 122 -12.65 -5.53 15.60
CA ASN A 122 -13.08 -4.14 15.80
C ASN A 122 -14.13 -3.68 14.79
N GLY A 123 -14.46 -4.50 13.79
CA GLY A 123 -15.39 -4.14 12.72
C GLY A 123 -14.87 -3.02 11.80
N TYR A 124 -13.55 -2.94 11.61
CA TYR A 124 -12.97 -1.97 10.68
C TYR A 124 -13.28 -2.35 9.22
N SER A 125 -13.35 -1.34 8.35
CA SER A 125 -13.72 -1.50 6.93
C SER A 125 -12.57 -1.27 5.95
N TRP A 126 -11.36 -0.98 6.43
CA TRP A 126 -10.21 -0.76 5.55
C TRP A 126 -9.81 -2.02 4.79
N SER A 127 -9.20 -1.82 3.60
CA SER A 127 -8.59 -2.89 2.81
C SER A 127 -7.18 -3.19 3.31
N LEU A 128 -6.80 -4.46 3.32
CA LEU A 128 -5.47 -4.90 3.71
C LEU A 128 -4.62 -5.12 2.45
N GLU A 129 -3.57 -4.35 2.30
CA GLU A 129 -2.69 -4.38 1.13
C GLU A 129 -1.31 -4.96 1.48
N VAL A 130 -0.66 -5.58 0.50
CA VAL A 130 0.72 -6.04 0.60
C VAL A 130 1.56 -5.58 -0.60
N ASP A 131 2.74 -5.03 -0.32
CA ASP A 131 3.74 -4.64 -1.34
C ASP A 131 5.13 -5.20 -1.03
N GLY A 132 5.78 -5.76 -2.06
CA GLY A 132 7.16 -6.23 -2.02
C GLY A 132 7.33 -7.70 -2.34
N GLY A 133 7.72 -8.04 -3.56
CA GLY A 133 8.01 -9.42 -3.94
C GLY A 133 6.76 -10.29 -4.15
N ILE A 134 5.62 -9.67 -4.46
CA ILE A 134 4.39 -10.37 -4.84
C ILE A 134 4.54 -10.99 -6.22
N ASN A 135 4.35 -12.31 -6.29
CA ASN A 135 4.44 -13.11 -7.50
C ASN A 135 3.66 -14.44 -7.32
N THR A 136 3.70 -15.32 -8.32
CA THR A 136 2.94 -16.59 -8.31
C THR A 136 3.30 -17.54 -7.16
N SER A 137 4.47 -17.39 -6.53
CA SER A 137 4.86 -18.18 -5.37
C SER A 137 4.47 -17.57 -4.02
N THR A 138 4.08 -16.29 -3.97
CA THR A 138 3.83 -15.57 -2.70
C THR A 138 2.40 -15.05 -2.58
N VAL A 139 1.73 -14.79 -3.70
CA VAL A 139 0.40 -14.15 -3.71
C VAL A 139 -0.67 -14.98 -2.98
N ARG A 140 -0.63 -16.31 -3.13
CA ARG A 140 -1.57 -17.22 -2.45
C ARG A 140 -1.41 -17.18 -0.93
N ASP A 141 -0.18 -17.17 -0.43
CA ASP A 141 0.08 -17.13 1.01
C ASP A 141 -0.38 -15.79 1.62
N CYS A 142 -0.20 -14.69 0.89
CA CYS A 142 -0.66 -13.37 1.31
C CYS A 142 -2.19 -13.30 1.33
N PHE A 143 -2.86 -13.84 0.31
CA PHE A 143 -4.31 -13.95 0.25
C PHE A 143 -4.85 -14.78 1.43
N GLN A 144 -4.26 -15.94 1.71
CA GLN A 144 -4.63 -16.77 2.85
C GLN A 144 -4.35 -16.11 4.20
N ALA A 145 -3.39 -15.17 4.25
CA ALA A 145 -3.11 -14.36 5.44
C ALA A 145 -4.10 -13.20 5.63
N GLY A 146 -5.01 -12.96 4.67
CA GLY A 146 -6.09 -11.98 4.77
C GLY A 146 -5.89 -10.70 3.95
N ALA A 147 -4.87 -10.62 3.10
CA ALA A 147 -4.70 -9.49 2.19
C ALA A 147 -5.81 -9.46 1.13
N ASP A 148 -6.32 -8.27 0.84
CA ASP A 148 -7.31 -7.99 -0.20
C ASP A 148 -6.63 -7.43 -1.47
N TRP A 149 -5.60 -6.58 -1.29
CA TRP A 149 -4.92 -5.87 -2.37
C TRP A 149 -3.45 -6.30 -2.47
N PHE A 150 -2.94 -6.36 -3.71
CA PHE A 150 -1.64 -6.98 -4.03
C PHE A 150 -0.86 -6.10 -5.01
N VAL A 151 0.20 -5.46 -4.53
CA VAL A 151 1.07 -4.63 -5.38
C VAL A 151 2.08 -5.53 -6.11
N ALA A 152 1.94 -5.65 -7.43
CA ALA A 152 2.76 -6.52 -8.26
C ALA A 152 3.49 -5.74 -9.36
N GLY A 153 4.78 -5.49 -9.17
CA GLY A 153 5.64 -4.88 -10.18
C GLY A 153 6.27 -5.91 -11.14
N SER A 154 7.43 -6.44 -10.76
CA SER A 154 8.25 -7.29 -11.65
C SER A 154 7.58 -8.59 -12.10
N ALA A 155 6.60 -9.10 -11.35
CA ALA A 155 5.84 -10.29 -11.73
C ALA A 155 5.01 -10.07 -13.00
N ILE A 156 4.60 -8.82 -13.28
CA ILE A 156 3.82 -8.43 -14.46
C ILE A 156 4.75 -7.86 -15.54
N PHE A 157 5.52 -6.80 -15.22
CA PHE A 157 6.24 -6.02 -16.23
C PHE A 157 7.45 -6.72 -16.85
N LYS A 158 7.91 -7.86 -16.30
CA LYS A 158 8.96 -8.71 -16.91
C LYS A 158 8.39 -9.81 -17.81
N GLN A 159 7.07 -9.87 -18.00
CA GLN A 159 6.41 -10.84 -18.86
C GLN A 159 6.13 -10.24 -20.23
N GLU A 160 6.07 -11.09 -21.26
CA GLU A 160 5.71 -10.65 -22.62
C GLU A 160 4.23 -10.25 -22.73
N CYS A 161 3.37 -10.86 -21.92
CA CYS A 161 1.93 -10.60 -21.91
C CYS A 161 1.45 -10.21 -20.50
N TYR A 162 1.17 -8.92 -20.30
CA TYR A 162 0.73 -8.40 -19.01
C TYR A 162 -0.64 -8.95 -18.61
N GLU A 163 -1.55 -9.12 -19.57
CA GLU A 163 -2.89 -9.68 -19.31
C GLU A 163 -2.80 -11.10 -18.73
N ALA A 164 -1.98 -11.97 -19.34
CA ALA A 164 -1.78 -13.33 -18.86
C ALA A 164 -1.08 -13.34 -17.49
N ALA A 165 -0.09 -12.47 -17.29
CA ALA A 165 0.61 -12.36 -16.02
C ALA A 165 -0.33 -11.96 -14.88
N THR A 166 -1.17 -10.94 -15.09
CA THR A 166 -2.16 -10.51 -14.10
C THR A 166 -3.19 -11.59 -13.82
N ARG A 167 -3.72 -12.25 -14.86
CA ARG A 167 -4.71 -13.33 -14.70
C ARG A 167 -4.17 -14.48 -13.86
N ASN A 168 -2.94 -14.90 -14.10
CA ASN A 168 -2.29 -15.97 -13.34
C ASN A 168 -2.17 -15.63 -11.84
N LEU A 169 -1.94 -14.36 -11.48
CA LEU A 169 -1.91 -13.94 -10.08
C LEU A 169 -3.30 -14.03 -9.45
N VAL A 170 -4.32 -13.57 -10.16
CA VAL A 170 -5.72 -13.58 -9.69
C VAL A 170 -6.23 -15.00 -9.47
N GLU A 171 -5.97 -15.93 -10.40
CA GLU A 171 -6.39 -17.33 -10.29
C GLU A 171 -5.78 -18.06 -9.08
N LEU A 172 -4.66 -17.58 -8.55
CA LEU A 172 -4.05 -18.15 -7.34
C LEU A 172 -4.75 -17.70 -6.06
N CYS A 173 -5.57 -16.65 -6.12
CA CYS A 173 -6.35 -16.06 -5.02
C CYS A 173 -7.84 -16.47 -5.02
N THR A 174 -8.20 -17.48 -5.81
CA THR A 174 -9.54 -18.11 -5.80
C THR A 174 -9.48 -19.51 -5.22
#